data_AF-A0A5N6RLZ4-F1
#
_entry.id   AF-A0A5N6RLZ4-F1
#
_cell.length_a   1.000
_cell.length_b   1.000
_cell.length_c   1.000
_cell.angle_alpha   90.00
_cell.angle_beta   90.00
_cell.angle_gamma   90.00
#
_symmetry.space_group_name_H-M   'P 1'
#
loop_
_entity.id
_entity.type
_entity.pdbx_description
1 polymer ?
#
loop_
_entity_poly.entity_id
_entity_poly.type
_entity_poly.pdbx_seq_one_letter_code
_entity_poly.pdbx_strand_id
1 'polypeptide(L)'
;MMRNQLILALILVVLFGGFSSALAAHPTTNLQSSVKEGKMSEKDLENTISTLKGVFDYESFKDTDMVIEDAIENVSLKQQIFADLEKYCPPHCILASNTSIIDLSLIGERTKSQDRIVGAHFFR
;
A
#
# COMPACT_ATOMS: atom_id res chain seq x y z
N MET A 1 1.10 -28.80 6.66
CA MET A 1 0.40 -28.31 5.45
C MET A 1 -0.32 -27.01 5.81
N MET A 2 0.43 -25.92 5.97
CA MET A 2 -0.11 -24.56 6.12
C MET A 2 0.82 -23.67 5.32
N ARG A 3 0.41 -23.37 4.09
CA ARG A 3 1.14 -22.46 3.21
C ARG A 3 0.71 -21.08 3.69
N ASN A 4 1.51 -20.45 4.55
CA ASN A 4 1.42 -19.02 4.85
C ASN A 4 1.66 -18.28 3.53
N GLN A 5 0.59 -18.13 2.74
CA GLN A 5 0.51 -17.12 1.72
C GLN A 5 0.29 -15.82 2.50
N LEU A 6 1.39 -15.12 2.80
CA LEU A 6 1.33 -13.70 3.11
C LEU A 6 0.67 -13.07 1.88
N ILE A 7 -0.63 -12.84 1.95
CA ILE A 7 -1.35 -12.06 0.95
C ILE A 7 -0.86 -10.63 1.17
N LEU A 8 0.21 -10.27 0.45
CA LEU A 8 0.64 -8.89 0.35
C LEU A 8 -0.44 -8.15 -0.43
N ALA A 9 -1.51 -7.76 0.23
CA ALA A 9 -2.48 -6.83 -0.33
C ALA A 9 -1.75 -5.48 -0.42
N LEU A 10 -1.14 -5.20 -1.57
CA LEU A 10 -0.63 -3.88 -1.90
C LEU A 10 -1.85 -2.97 -2.09
N ILE A 11 -2.50 -2.59 -1.00
CA ILE A 11 -3.59 -1.63 -1.05
C ILE A 11 -2.94 -0.26 -1.14
N LEU A 12 -2.77 0.20 -2.38
CA LEU A 12 -2.33 1.55 -2.65
C LEU A 12 -3.44 2.52 -2.24
N VAL A 13 -3.29 3.12 -1.08
CA VAL A 13 -4.11 4.23 -0.61
C VAL A 13 -3.83 5.45 -1.49
N VAL A 14 -4.61 5.66 -2.55
CA VAL A 14 -4.60 6.93 -3.30
C VAL A 14 -5.69 7.82 -2.72
N LEU A 15 -5.38 8.49 -1.61
CA LEU A 15 -6.25 9.52 -1.05
C LEU A 15 -5.96 10.84 -1.75
N PHE A 16 -6.92 11.21 -2.60
CA PHE A 16 -7.01 12.44 -3.37
C PHE A 16 -6.07 12.58 -4.57
N GLY A 17 -6.69 12.72 -5.75
CA GLY A 17 -6.12 13.47 -6.86
C GLY A 17 -5.45 12.69 -7.99
N GLY A 18 -5.81 11.42 -8.21
CA GLY A 18 -5.52 10.77 -9.50
C GLY A 18 -5.08 9.32 -9.40
N PHE A 19 -6.05 8.41 -9.29
CA PHE A 19 -5.85 7.07 -9.85
C PHE A 19 -5.92 7.21 -11.38
N SER A 20 -4.83 7.70 -11.97
CA SER A 20 -4.73 7.75 -13.43
C SER A 20 -4.72 6.32 -13.94
N SER A 21 -5.41 6.05 -15.05
CA SER A 21 -5.32 4.78 -15.78
C SER A 21 -3.86 4.36 -16.05
N ALA A 22 -2.92 5.32 -16.04
CA ALA A 22 -1.48 5.08 -16.09
C ALA A 22 -0.91 4.27 -14.90
N LEU A 23 -1.46 4.41 -13.70
CA LEU A 23 -0.97 3.70 -12.51
C LEU A 23 -1.40 2.23 -12.47
N ALA A 24 -2.57 1.90 -13.04
CA ALA A 24 -2.97 0.53 -13.31
C ALA A 24 -2.22 -0.08 -14.52
N ALA A 25 -1.79 0.78 -15.46
CA ALA A 25 -1.02 0.36 -16.63
C ALA A 25 0.46 0.07 -16.32
N HIS A 26 1.06 0.70 -15.31
CA HIS A 26 2.50 0.57 -15.05
C HIS A 26 2.95 -0.79 -14.47
N PRO A 27 2.21 -1.40 -13.52
CA PRO A 27 2.49 -2.77 -13.09
C PRO A 27 2.30 -3.75 -14.25
N THR A 28 1.27 -3.56 -15.07
CA THR A 28 0.96 -4.46 -16.18
C THR A 28 2.01 -4.38 -17.29
N THR A 29 2.55 -3.20 -17.61
CA THR A 29 3.65 -3.07 -18.59
C THR A 29 4.94 -3.75 -18.13
N ASN A 30 5.32 -3.61 -16.86
CA ASN A 30 6.52 -4.26 -16.32
C ASN A 30 6.37 -5.79 -16.25
N LEU A 31 5.21 -6.28 -15.81
CA LEU A 31 4.93 -7.72 -15.77
C LEU A 31 4.80 -8.31 -17.18
N GLN A 32 4.23 -7.57 -18.15
CA GLN A 32 4.23 -7.96 -19.56
C GLN A 32 5.65 -8.08 -20.14
N SER A 33 6.56 -7.18 -19.78
CA SER A 33 7.97 -7.31 -20.18
C SER A 33 8.60 -8.59 -19.59
N SER A 34 8.26 -8.95 -18.36
CA SER A 34 8.72 -10.21 -17.74
C SER A 34 8.20 -11.46 -18.47
N VAL A 35 6.98 -11.40 -19.03
CA VAL A 35 6.46 -12.46 -19.90
C VAL A 35 7.24 -12.51 -21.22
N LYS A 36 7.47 -11.36 -21.87
CA LYS A 36 8.25 -11.29 -23.12
C LYS A 36 9.68 -11.80 -22.96
N GLU A 37 10.28 -11.57 -21.80
CA GLU A 37 11.62 -12.06 -21.44
C GLU A 37 11.63 -13.54 -21.01
N GLY A 38 10.48 -14.22 -20.97
CA GLY A 38 10.36 -15.62 -20.57
C GLY A 38 10.53 -15.88 -19.07
N LYS A 39 10.51 -14.82 -18.23
CA LYS A 39 10.67 -14.89 -16.77
C LYS A 39 9.35 -15.18 -16.04
N MET A 40 8.23 -15.03 -16.72
CA MET A 40 6.87 -15.20 -16.19
C MET A 40 5.98 -15.82 -17.27
N SER A 41 5.02 -16.66 -16.88
CA SER A 41 4.01 -17.16 -17.82
C SER A 41 2.85 -16.18 -17.97
N GLU A 42 2.12 -16.21 -19.10
CA GLU A 42 0.90 -15.41 -19.27
C GLU A 42 -0.14 -15.70 -18.19
N LYS A 43 -0.26 -16.97 -17.79
CA LYS A 43 -1.16 -17.39 -16.70
C LYS A 43 -0.78 -16.76 -15.36
N ASP A 44 0.52 -16.69 -15.05
CA ASP A 44 1.00 -16.06 -13.81
C ASP A 44 0.78 -14.54 -13.84
N LEU A 45 0.93 -13.91 -15.01
CA LEU A 45 0.58 -12.50 -15.22
C LEU A 45 -0.91 -12.26 -14.91
N GLU A 46 -1.80 -13.02 -15.53
CA GLU A 46 -3.25 -12.91 -15.32
C GLU A 46 -3.62 -13.10 -13.85
N ASN A 47 -3.09 -14.15 -13.22
CA ASN A 47 -3.31 -14.42 -11.80
C ASN A 47 -2.83 -13.24 -10.94
N THR A 48 -1.63 -12.70 -11.21
CA THR A 48 -1.07 -11.59 -10.45
C THR A 48 -1.94 -10.34 -10.59
N ILE A 49 -2.32 -9.96 -11.82
CA ILE A 49 -3.18 -8.79 -12.06
C ILE A 49 -4.53 -8.97 -11.38
N SER A 50 -5.10 -10.17 -11.36
CA SER A 50 -6.41 -10.44 -10.75
C SER A 50 -6.44 -10.19 -9.24
N THR A 51 -5.29 -10.21 -8.56
CA THR A 51 -5.17 -9.90 -7.13
C THR A 51 -5.14 -8.40 -6.83
N LEU A 52 -4.90 -7.55 -7.84
CA LEU A 52 -4.85 -6.11 -7.65
C LEU A 52 -6.26 -5.54 -7.60
N LYS A 53 -6.56 -4.81 -6.51
CA LYS A 53 -7.84 -4.14 -6.32
C LYS A 53 -7.62 -2.66 -6.01
N GLY A 54 -8.16 -1.80 -6.87
CA GLY A 54 -8.26 -0.37 -6.59
C GLY A 54 -9.45 -0.08 -5.68
N VAL A 55 -9.23 0.79 -4.67
CA VAL A 55 -10.25 1.23 -3.72
C VAL A 55 -10.14 2.74 -3.51
N PHE A 56 -11.25 3.38 -3.16
CA PHE A 56 -11.31 4.85 -2.96
C PHE A 56 -11.85 5.23 -1.57
N ASP A 57 -12.11 4.23 -0.74
CA ASP A 57 -12.66 4.35 0.60
C ASP A 57 -11.78 3.61 1.61
N TYR A 58 -11.85 4.03 2.86
CA TYR A 58 -11.13 3.39 3.95
C TYR A 58 -11.82 2.12 4.48
N GLU A 59 -13.11 1.91 4.18
CA GLU A 59 -13.86 0.72 4.62
C GLU A 59 -13.25 -0.57 4.08
N SER A 60 -12.60 -0.48 2.93
CA SER A 60 -11.88 -1.57 2.30
C SER A 60 -10.65 -2.07 3.09
N PHE A 61 -10.24 -1.39 4.17
CA PHE A 61 -9.03 -1.72 4.95
C PHE A 61 -9.28 -2.57 6.21
N LYS A 62 -10.54 -2.91 6.49
CA LYS A 62 -10.94 -3.63 7.72
C LYS A 62 -10.32 -5.02 7.90
N ASP A 63 -9.90 -5.65 6.80
CA ASP A 63 -9.33 -7.01 6.77
C ASP A 63 -7.84 -6.97 6.32
N THR A 64 -7.19 -5.82 6.43
CA THR A 64 -5.82 -5.60 5.95
C THR A 64 -4.78 -5.90 7.01
N ASP A 65 -3.72 -6.62 6.63
CA ASP A 65 -2.60 -6.94 7.51
C ASP A 65 -1.50 -5.87 7.50
N MET A 66 -1.35 -5.12 6.40
CA MET A 66 -0.38 -4.05 6.25
C MET A 66 -0.83 -3.00 5.24
N VAL A 67 -0.58 -1.73 5.56
CA VAL A 67 -0.77 -0.58 4.65
C VAL A 67 0.55 0.11 4.43
N ILE A 68 0.85 0.50 3.18
CA ILE A 68 2.00 1.35 2.84
C ILE A 68 1.46 2.67 2.28
N GLU A 69 1.75 3.76 2.99
CA GLU A 69 1.39 5.12 2.63
C GLU A 69 2.49 5.75 1.75
N ASP A 70 2.12 6.23 0.55
CA ASP A 70 3.02 6.88 -0.42
C ASP A 70 2.41 8.19 -0.96
N ALA A 71 1.77 8.97 -0.09
CA ALA A 71 1.30 10.32 -0.41
C ALA A 71 2.45 11.33 -0.38
N ILE A 72 2.16 12.53 -0.88
CA ILE A 72 3.09 13.66 -0.91
C ILE A 72 3.68 13.96 0.49
N GLU A 73 4.89 14.54 0.51
CA GLU A 73 5.61 14.89 1.75
C GLU A 73 5.00 16.13 2.43
N ASN A 74 3.81 15.95 2.98
CA ASN A 74 3.09 16.94 3.78
C ASN A 74 2.72 16.33 5.14
N VAL A 75 3.27 16.89 6.21
CA VAL A 75 3.09 16.38 7.58
C VAL A 75 1.62 16.31 7.98
N SER A 76 0.84 17.38 7.76
CA SER A 76 -0.57 17.41 8.18
C SER A 76 -1.40 16.38 7.42
N LEU A 77 -1.12 16.17 6.13
CA LEU A 77 -1.80 15.16 5.34
C LEU A 77 -1.47 13.76 5.85
N LYS A 78 -0.19 13.43 6.04
CA LYS A 78 0.21 12.12 6.55
C LYS A 78 -0.35 11.85 7.94
N GLN A 79 -0.31 12.83 8.85
CA GLN A 79 -0.96 12.72 10.16
C GLN A 79 -2.46 12.40 10.06
N GLN A 80 -3.17 13.04 9.11
CA GLN A 80 -4.58 12.74 8.85
C GLN A 80 -4.77 11.32 8.31
N ILE A 81 -3.98 10.92 7.31
CA ILE A 81 -4.03 9.56 6.73
C ILE A 81 -3.84 8.51 7.83
N PHE A 82 -2.82 8.65 8.67
CA PHE A 82 -2.54 7.69 9.73
C PHE A 82 -3.63 7.66 10.82
N ALA A 83 -4.22 8.81 11.15
CA ALA A 83 -5.35 8.88 12.07
C ALA A 83 -6.62 8.21 11.50
N ASP A 84 -6.83 8.25 10.18
CA ASP A 84 -7.93 7.55 9.54
C ASP A 84 -7.63 6.04 9.42
N LEU A 85 -6.42 5.66 8.99
CA LEU A 85 -6.00 4.26 8.95
C LEU A 85 -6.13 3.58 10.32
N GLU A 86 -5.82 4.27 11.43
CA GLU A 86 -6.04 3.76 12.78
C GLU A 86 -7.50 3.35 13.04
N LYS A 87 -8.48 4.11 12.51
CA LYS A 87 -9.91 3.85 12.72
C LYS A 87 -10.43 2.67 11.90
N TYR A 88 -9.93 2.52 10.67
CA TYR A 88 -10.47 1.55 9.71
C TYR A 88 -9.67 0.26 9.63
N CYS A 89 -8.38 0.27 9.98
CA CYS A 89 -7.55 -0.93 9.96
C CYS A 89 -7.72 -1.72 11.27
N PRO A 90 -7.67 -3.06 11.21
CA PRO A 90 -7.74 -3.88 12.41
C PRO A 90 -6.50 -3.63 13.30
N PRO A 91 -6.56 -3.89 14.62
CA PRO A 91 -5.46 -3.59 15.55
C PRO A 91 -4.12 -4.25 15.18
N HIS A 92 -4.15 -5.40 14.49
CA HIS A 92 -2.95 -6.11 14.06
C HIS A 92 -2.31 -5.54 12.77
N CYS A 93 -2.99 -4.63 12.08
CA CYS A 93 -2.50 -4.07 10.83
C CYS A 93 -1.26 -3.20 11.06
N ILE A 94 -0.19 -3.46 10.33
CA ILE A 94 1.01 -2.61 10.30
C ILE A 94 0.74 -1.38 9.42
N LEU A 95 1.12 -0.20 9.91
CA LEU A 95 0.95 1.08 9.20
C LEU A 95 2.33 1.60 8.79
N ALA A 96 2.68 1.47 7.52
CA ALA A 96 3.98 1.86 7.02
C ALA A 96 3.93 3.17 6.22
N SER A 97 4.94 4.04 6.36
CA SER A 97 5.13 5.19 5.46
C SER A 97 6.35 4.99 4.58
N ASN A 98 6.20 5.29 3.29
CA ASN A 98 7.30 5.40 2.32
C ASN A 98 8.00 6.78 2.37
N THR A 99 7.70 7.63 3.36
CA THR A 99 8.37 8.93 3.50
C THR A 99 9.89 8.79 3.48
N SER A 100 10.61 9.72 2.88
CA SER A 100 12.08 9.73 2.89
C SER A 100 12.69 10.73 3.87
N ILE A 101 11.88 11.65 4.40
CA ILE A 101 12.38 12.82 5.14
C ILE A 101 11.57 13.19 6.39
N ILE A 102 10.35 12.66 6.57
CA ILE A 102 9.49 12.99 7.70
C ILE A 102 9.70 11.97 8.82
N ASP A 103 9.88 12.45 10.06
CA ASP A 103 9.98 11.60 11.24
C ASP A 103 8.68 10.80 11.47
N LEU A 104 8.78 9.49 11.67
CA LEU A 104 7.63 8.60 11.90
C LEU A 104 6.87 8.95 13.18
N SER A 105 7.58 9.41 14.21
CA SER A 105 6.97 9.87 15.47
C SER A 105 6.08 11.09 15.22
N LEU A 106 6.52 11.98 14.33
CA LEU A 106 5.73 13.15 13.91
C LEU A 106 4.52 12.73 13.08
N ILE A 107 4.65 11.74 12.19
CA ILE A 107 3.50 11.18 11.44
C ILE A 107 2.48 10.57 12.41
N GLY A 108 2.94 9.83 13.41
CA GLY A 108 2.11 9.12 14.38
C GLY A 108 1.51 9.98 15.49
N GLU A 109 1.80 11.28 15.55
CA GLU A 109 1.44 12.18 16.66
C GLU A 109 -0.07 12.25 16.93
N ARG A 110 -0.90 12.08 15.90
CA ARG A 110 -2.37 12.11 16.01
C ARG A 110 -3.03 10.74 16.21
N THR A 111 -2.23 9.71 16.44
CA THR A 111 -2.69 8.32 16.61
C THR A 111 -2.47 7.86 18.05
N LYS A 112 -3.06 6.74 18.43
CA LYS A 112 -2.71 5.95 19.62
C LYS A 112 -1.95 4.66 19.26
N SER A 113 -1.59 4.51 17.99
CA SER A 113 -1.09 3.30 17.36
C SER A 113 0.39 3.43 16.97
N GLN A 114 1.18 4.21 17.72
CA GLN A 114 2.58 4.46 17.37
C GLN A 114 3.42 3.17 17.35
N ASP A 115 3.03 2.15 18.12
CA ASP A 115 3.69 0.86 18.24
C ASP A 115 3.63 0.00 16.96
N ARG A 116 2.69 0.31 16.05
CA ARG A 116 2.52 -0.37 14.75
C ARG A 116 2.82 0.51 13.55
N ILE A 117 3.43 1.69 13.76
CA ILE A 117 3.91 2.57 12.70
C ILE A 117 5.36 2.24 12.35
N VAL A 118 5.65 1.99 11.07
CA VAL A 118 6.99 1.64 10.58
C VAL A 118 7.39 2.44 9.35
N GLY A 119 8.69 2.53 9.08
CA GLY A 119 9.21 3.07 7.82
C GLY A 119 9.30 1.96 6.78
N ALA A 120 8.88 2.24 5.55
CA ALA A 120 9.01 1.35 4.40
C ALA A 120 9.59 2.14 3.22
N HIS A 121 10.85 2.55 3.35
CA HIS A 121 11.56 3.36 2.35
C HIS A 121 11.87 2.55 1.09
N PHE A 122 11.06 2.71 0.05
CA PHE A 122 11.30 2.21 -1.29
C PHE A 122 12.03 3.26 -2.12
N PHE A 123 13.11 2.84 -2.78
CA PHE A 123 13.85 3.69 -3.71
C PHE A 123 13.16 3.65 -5.08
N ARG A 124 12.95 4.82 -5.68
CA ARG A 124 12.52 4.97 -7.08
C ARG A 124 13.72 5.10 -8.00
#